data_AF-A0A1D8ISG7-F1
#
_entry.id   AF-A0A1D8ISG7-F1
#
_cell.length_a   1.000
_cell.length_b   1.000
_cell.length_c   1.000
_cell.angle_alpha   90.00
_cell.angle_beta   90.00
_cell.angle_gamma   90.00
#
_symmetry.space_group_name_H-M   'P 1'
#
loop_
_entity.id
_entity.type
_entity.pdbx_description
1 polymer ?
#
loop_
_entity_poly.entity_id
_entity_poly.type
_entity_poly.pdbx_seq_one_letter_code
_entity_poly.pdbx_strand_id
1 'polypeptide(L)'
;MCHPVTFGGIMESPEWYGLVEPMRTSVEDWVHGMVAVINTLGWSVWRVEKLVPGKELVVRIYNAYEGVGYRRLCPQADEKQLSFLAQGAVRGLAHLFWKIDIRDRPGLGEDFYFSVFNNPEGYWNVEQTHAIACGDAYDRIVTTL
;
A
#
# COMPACT_ATOMS: atom_id res chain seq x y z
N MET A 1 0.17 -10.95 3.03
CA MET A 1 -1.14 -11.06 3.69
C MET A 1 -1.03 -10.41 5.08
N CYS A 2 -1.62 -9.22 5.27
CA CYS A 2 -1.97 -8.56 6.55
C CYS A 2 -2.50 -7.13 6.30
N HIS A 3 -1.96 -6.43 5.29
CA HIS A 3 -2.24 -5.02 5.02
C HIS A 3 -3.70 -4.63 4.72
N PRO A 4 -4.50 -5.42 3.97
CA PRO A 4 -5.90 -5.06 3.78
C PRO A 4 -6.68 -5.02 5.10
N VAL A 5 -6.36 -5.93 6.03
CA VAL A 5 -6.95 -5.95 7.38
C VAL A 5 -6.42 -4.80 8.22
N THR A 6 -5.10 -4.54 8.18
CA THR A 6 -4.49 -3.43 8.95
C THR A 6 -4.97 -2.06 8.47
N PHE A 7 -4.85 -1.76 7.18
CA PHE A 7 -5.24 -0.46 6.63
C PHE A 7 -6.75 -0.28 6.62
N GLY A 8 -7.48 -1.33 6.26
CA GLY A 8 -8.93 -1.30 6.31
C GLY A 8 -9.47 -1.09 7.72
N GLY A 9 -8.91 -1.78 8.73
CA GLY A 9 -9.26 -1.54 10.13
C GLY A 9 -8.93 -0.12 10.61
N ILE A 10 -7.81 0.48 10.14
CA ILE A 10 -7.54 1.90 10.40
C ILE A 10 -8.60 2.78 9.73
N MET A 11 -8.98 2.51 8.47
CA MET A 11 -9.98 3.31 7.75
C MET A 11 -11.41 3.15 8.27
N GLU A 12 -11.72 2.06 8.97
CA GLU A 12 -12.99 1.85 9.66
C GLU A 12 -13.00 2.41 11.09
N SER A 13 -11.85 2.84 11.61
CA SER A 13 -11.70 3.30 12.99
C SER A 13 -12.36 4.67 13.25
N PRO A 14 -12.87 4.93 14.47
CA PRO A 14 -13.36 6.25 14.86
C PRO A 14 -12.32 7.37 14.69
N GLU A 15 -11.02 7.06 14.89
CA GLU A 15 -9.92 8.01 14.76
C GLU A 15 -9.78 8.51 13.32
N TRP A 16 -9.94 7.62 12.35
CA TRP A 16 -9.92 7.99 10.94
C TRP A 16 -11.05 8.96 10.58
N TYR A 17 -12.25 8.70 11.08
CA TYR A 17 -13.42 9.54 10.85
C TYR A 17 -13.38 10.85 11.65
N GLY A 18 -12.72 10.84 12.82
CA GLY A 18 -12.57 12.04 13.64
C GLY A 18 -11.48 13.00 13.15
N LEU A 19 -10.43 12.50 12.49
CA LEU A 19 -9.25 13.29 12.12
C LEU A 19 -8.99 13.37 10.63
N VAL A 20 -9.13 12.26 9.89
CA VAL A 20 -8.64 12.16 8.51
C VAL A 20 -9.76 12.37 7.48
N GLU A 21 -10.91 11.71 7.64
CA GLU A 21 -12.05 11.86 6.72
C GLU A 21 -12.51 13.33 6.55
N PRO A 22 -12.62 14.16 7.60
CA PRO A 22 -13.15 15.53 7.47
C PRO A 22 -12.28 16.47 6.63
N MET A 23 -11.00 16.12 6.41
CA MET A 23 -10.04 16.95 5.68
C MET A 23 -10.02 16.65 4.17
N ARG A 24 -10.97 15.86 3.66
CA ARG A 24 -10.93 15.32 2.30
C ARG A 24 -11.92 15.94 1.34
N THR A 25 -11.52 15.98 0.08
CA THR A 25 -12.29 16.51 -1.05
C THR A 25 -12.41 15.52 -2.20
N SER A 26 -11.50 14.53 -2.29
CA SER A 26 -11.41 13.57 -3.40
C SER A 26 -11.01 12.16 -2.93
N VAL A 27 -11.09 11.16 -3.83
CA VAL A 27 -10.65 9.77 -3.55
C VAL A 27 -9.13 9.72 -3.36
N GLU A 28 -8.42 10.59 -4.06
CA GLU A 28 -6.99 10.74 -4.00
C GLU A 28 -6.53 11.17 -2.60
N ASP A 29 -7.30 12.04 -1.95
CA ASP A 29 -7.08 12.44 -0.55
C ASP A 29 -7.21 11.24 0.41
N TRP A 30 -7.90 10.16 0.01
CA TRP A 30 -7.92 8.92 0.76
C TRP A 30 -6.58 8.21 0.77
N VAL A 31 -6.00 8.04 -0.41
CA VAL A 31 -4.68 7.44 -0.58
C VAL A 31 -3.62 8.27 0.15
N HIS A 32 -3.65 9.60 -0.01
CA HIS A 32 -2.70 10.50 0.65
C HIS A 32 -2.83 10.48 2.18
N GLY A 33 -4.06 10.46 2.71
CA GLY A 33 -4.28 10.34 4.16
C GLY A 33 -3.73 9.04 4.72
N MET A 34 -3.88 7.93 4.00
CA MET A 34 -3.31 6.65 4.43
C MET A 34 -1.79 6.62 4.35
N VAL A 35 -1.21 7.19 3.29
CA VAL A 35 0.25 7.36 3.19
C VAL A 35 0.79 8.22 4.34
N ALA A 36 0.05 9.25 4.77
CA ALA A 36 0.41 10.02 5.96
C ALA A 36 0.40 9.16 7.23
N VAL A 37 -0.62 8.32 7.43
CA VAL A 37 -0.67 7.38 8.55
C VAL A 37 0.48 6.37 8.50
N ILE A 38 0.75 5.77 7.33
CA ILE A 38 1.87 4.82 7.15
C ILE A 38 3.21 5.46 7.53
N ASN A 39 3.42 6.73 7.16
CA ASN A 39 4.63 7.46 7.54
C ASN A 39 4.78 7.63 9.07
N THR A 40 3.68 7.64 9.83
CA THR A 40 3.74 7.69 11.31
C THR A 40 4.09 6.34 11.95
N LEU A 41 3.85 5.22 11.24
CA LEU A 41 4.19 3.87 11.73
C LEU A 41 5.70 3.58 11.69
N GLY A 42 6.50 4.43 11.03
CA GLY A 42 7.96 4.35 11.03
C GLY A 42 8.55 3.28 10.12
N TRP A 43 7.75 2.67 9.22
CA TRP A 43 8.26 1.65 8.29
C TRP A 43 9.18 2.23 7.22
N SER A 44 8.92 3.47 6.78
CA SER A 44 9.71 4.20 5.78
C SER A 44 9.05 5.55 5.48
N VAL A 45 9.64 6.33 4.56
CA VAL A 45 9.02 7.55 4.03
C VAL A 45 8.39 7.27 2.67
N TRP A 46 7.07 7.22 2.64
CA TRP A 46 6.23 6.92 1.49
C TRP A 46 5.77 8.21 0.80
N ARG A 47 5.87 8.22 -0.53
CA ARG A 47 5.42 9.30 -1.40
C ARG A 47 4.65 8.72 -2.58
N VAL A 48 3.45 9.23 -2.81
CA VAL A 48 2.70 8.93 -4.03
C VAL A 48 3.40 9.65 -5.19
N GLU A 49 3.93 8.89 -6.15
CA GLU A 49 4.51 9.42 -7.38
C GLU A 49 3.41 9.71 -8.42
N LYS A 50 2.47 8.76 -8.56
CA LYS A 50 1.36 8.83 -9.52
C LYS A 50 0.15 8.12 -8.95
N LEU A 51 -1.01 8.70 -9.19
CA LEU A 51 -2.30 8.16 -8.78
C LEU A 51 -3.32 8.43 -9.87
N VAL A 52 -3.83 7.37 -10.49
CA VAL A 52 -4.92 7.41 -11.47
C VAL A 52 -6.00 6.46 -10.96
N PRO A 53 -7.11 6.98 -10.39
CA PRO A 53 -8.17 6.16 -9.82
C PRO A 53 -8.62 5.02 -10.75
N GLY A 54 -8.69 3.81 -10.20
CA GLY A 54 -9.11 2.61 -10.93
C GLY A 54 -8.15 2.14 -12.02
N LYS A 55 -6.97 2.77 -12.20
CA LYS A 55 -6.00 2.39 -13.23
C LYS A 55 -4.59 2.12 -12.73
N GLU A 56 -4.05 2.98 -11.87
CA GLU A 56 -2.63 2.90 -11.50
C GLU A 56 -2.34 3.65 -10.19
N LEU A 57 -1.54 3.03 -9.31
CA LEU A 57 -0.91 3.64 -8.16
C LEU A 57 0.60 3.40 -8.26
N VAL A 58 1.39 4.48 -8.20
CA VAL A 58 2.84 4.42 -8.11
C VAL A 58 3.30 5.07 -6.83
N VAL A 59 4.08 4.35 -6.03
CA VAL A 59 4.61 4.82 -4.75
C VAL A 59 6.13 4.71 -4.74
N ARG A 60 6.79 5.79 -4.31
CA ARG A 60 8.20 5.79 -3.91
C ARG A 60 8.33 5.64 -2.42
N ILE A 61 9.26 4.80 -1.99
CA ILE A 61 9.49 4.50 -0.59
C ILE A 61 10.98 4.71 -0.29
N TYR A 62 11.26 5.77 0.45
CA TYR A 62 12.60 6.13 0.89
C TYR A 62 12.88 5.49 2.24
N ASN A 63 14.13 5.10 2.46
CA ASN A 63 14.56 4.40 3.67
C ASN A 63 13.69 3.17 3.97
N ALA A 64 13.29 2.43 2.92
CA ALA A 64 12.50 1.21 3.05
C ALA A 64 13.24 0.23 3.97
N TYR A 65 12.65 -0.07 5.13
CA TYR A 65 13.33 -0.86 6.15
C TYR A 65 13.72 -2.26 5.64
N GLU A 66 12.93 -2.85 4.74
CA GLU A 66 13.23 -4.14 4.09
C GLU A 66 14.51 -4.04 3.25
N GLY A 67 14.59 -3.05 2.35
CA GLY A 67 15.76 -2.85 1.49
C GLY A 67 17.01 -2.44 2.28
N VAL A 68 16.86 -1.51 3.24
CA VAL A 68 17.97 -1.09 4.12
C VAL A 68 18.45 -2.25 5.01
N GLY A 69 17.52 -3.01 5.57
CA GLY A 69 17.81 -4.19 6.38
C GLY A 69 18.54 -5.26 5.57
N TYR A 70 18.07 -5.54 4.35
CA TYR A 70 18.72 -6.47 3.43
C TYR A 70 20.17 -6.08 3.16
N ARG A 71 20.44 -4.83 2.78
CA ARG A 71 21.81 -4.34 2.50
C ARG A 71 22.75 -4.40 3.69
N ARG A 72 22.25 -4.47 4.92
CA ARG A 72 23.07 -4.62 6.13
C ARG A 72 23.47 -6.05 6.41
N LEU A 73 22.66 -7.01 5.97
CA LEU A 73 22.81 -8.44 6.32
C LEU A 73 23.29 -9.29 5.16
N CYS A 74 23.04 -8.84 3.93
CA CYS A 74 23.28 -9.58 2.70
C CYS A 74 24.09 -8.74 1.71
N PRO A 75 24.82 -9.40 0.79
CA PRO A 75 25.35 -8.74 -0.41
C PRO A 75 24.24 -8.03 -1.18
N GLN A 76 24.62 -7.10 -2.06
CA GLN A 76 23.64 -6.47 -2.96
C GLN A 76 22.87 -7.53 -3.74
N ALA A 77 21.55 -7.36 -3.84
CA ALA A 77 20.70 -8.27 -4.58
C ALA A 77 20.70 -7.99 -6.08
N ASP A 78 20.46 -9.03 -6.86
CA ASP A 78 20.28 -8.95 -8.32
C ASP A 78 18.80 -8.93 -8.75
N GLU A 79 17.87 -9.31 -7.84
CA GLU A 79 16.42 -9.30 -8.06
C GLU A 79 15.76 -8.16 -7.27
N LYS A 80 14.83 -7.44 -7.90
CA LYS A 80 14.16 -6.29 -7.31
C LYS A 80 12.92 -6.65 -6.51
N GLN A 81 12.27 -7.80 -6.77
CA GLN A 81 11.06 -8.23 -6.06
C GLN A 81 11.35 -8.75 -4.64
N LEU A 82 11.78 -7.87 -3.72
CA LEU A 82 12.24 -8.26 -2.38
C LEU A 82 11.48 -7.60 -1.23
N SER A 83 10.92 -6.41 -1.43
CA SER A 83 10.21 -5.66 -0.39
C SER A 83 8.76 -6.14 -0.30
N PHE A 84 8.56 -7.36 0.22
CA PHE A 84 7.26 -8.03 0.25
C PHE A 84 6.22 -7.30 1.10
N LEU A 85 6.65 -6.69 2.22
CA LEU A 85 5.76 -5.86 3.04
C LEU A 85 5.32 -4.65 2.22
N ALA A 86 6.26 -3.92 1.64
CA ALA A 86 5.95 -2.74 0.85
C ALA A 86 5.03 -3.05 -0.35
N GLN A 87 5.33 -4.12 -1.10
CA GLN A 87 4.50 -4.57 -2.22
C GLN A 87 3.10 -4.98 -1.76
N GLY A 88 3.00 -5.71 -0.65
CA GLY A 88 1.72 -6.11 -0.07
C GLY A 88 0.90 -4.92 0.41
N ALA A 89 1.54 -3.89 0.95
CA ALA A 89 0.89 -2.66 1.40
C ALA A 89 0.34 -1.86 0.21
N VAL A 90 1.15 -1.61 -0.82
CA VAL A 90 0.69 -0.88 -2.02
C VAL A 90 -0.45 -1.64 -2.72
N ARG A 91 -0.37 -2.97 -2.82
CA ARG A 91 -1.46 -3.81 -3.34
C ARG A 91 -2.72 -3.69 -2.50
N GLY A 92 -2.57 -3.73 -1.18
CA GLY A 92 -3.68 -3.58 -0.24
C GLY A 92 -4.40 -2.26 -0.43
N LEU A 93 -3.68 -1.15 -0.61
CA LEU A 93 -4.28 0.15 -0.91
C LEU A 93 -5.09 0.10 -2.21
N ALA A 94 -4.54 -0.45 -3.29
CA ALA A 94 -5.26 -0.56 -4.57
C ALA A 94 -6.54 -1.41 -4.43
N HIS A 95 -6.49 -2.54 -3.73
CA HIS A 95 -7.68 -3.36 -3.46
C HIS A 95 -8.71 -2.60 -2.61
N LEU A 96 -8.30 -1.96 -1.52
CA LEU A 96 -9.19 -1.20 -0.64
C LEU A 96 -9.91 -0.08 -1.38
N PHE A 97 -9.24 0.64 -2.30
CA PHE A 97 -9.85 1.76 -3.00
C PHE A 97 -10.62 1.38 -4.26
N TRP A 98 -10.18 0.35 -4.98
CA TRP A 98 -10.67 0.10 -6.34
C TRP A 98 -11.22 -1.30 -6.58
N LYS A 99 -11.02 -2.25 -5.65
CA LYS A 99 -11.65 -3.56 -5.71
C LYS A 99 -12.90 -3.67 -4.84
N ILE A 100 -12.83 -3.18 -3.60
CA ILE A 100 -13.95 -3.24 -2.65
C ILE A 100 -14.63 -1.91 -2.37
N ASP A 101 -13.90 -0.82 -2.57
CA ASP A 101 -14.25 0.51 -2.10
C ASP A 101 -14.55 0.59 -0.59
N ILE A 102 -13.49 0.76 0.21
CA ILE A 102 -13.55 0.88 1.68
C ILE A 102 -14.44 2.05 2.16
N ARG A 103 -14.74 3.02 1.29
CA ARG A 103 -15.62 4.16 1.59
C ARG A 103 -17.07 3.73 1.83
N ASP A 104 -17.47 2.62 1.23
CA ASP A 104 -18.81 2.05 1.40
C ASP A 104 -18.96 1.28 2.72
N ARG A 105 -17.88 1.17 3.52
CA ARG A 105 -17.84 0.48 4.81
C ARG A 105 -18.41 -0.93 4.73
N PRO A 106 -17.86 -1.80 3.85
CA PRO A 106 -18.40 -3.13 3.61
C PRO A 106 -18.33 -4.04 4.84
N GLY A 107 -17.57 -3.66 5.87
CA GLY A 107 -17.27 -4.50 7.03
C GLY A 107 -16.24 -5.55 6.63
N LEU A 108 -15.00 -5.39 7.09
CA LEU A 108 -13.89 -6.28 6.72
C LEU A 108 -13.85 -7.57 7.56
N GLY A 109 -14.98 -8.26 7.60
CA GLY A 109 -15.08 -9.59 8.21
C GLY A 109 -14.35 -10.67 7.41
N GLU A 110 -14.14 -11.82 8.04
CA GLU A 110 -13.43 -12.96 7.45
C GLU A 110 -14.11 -13.48 6.16
N ASP A 111 -15.44 -13.57 6.14
CA ASP A 111 -16.20 -14.01 4.97
C ASP A 111 -16.11 -13.02 3.78
N PHE A 112 -16.13 -11.72 4.08
CA PHE A 112 -15.93 -10.69 3.06
C PHE A 112 -14.51 -10.75 2.49
N TYR A 113 -13.52 -10.97 3.36
CA TYR A 113 -12.14 -11.14 2.93
C TYR A 113 -11.98 -12.33 1.97
N PHE A 114 -12.54 -13.49 2.32
CA PHE A 114 -12.45 -14.68 1.46
C PHE A 114 -13.15 -14.48 0.13
N SER A 115 -14.36 -13.92 0.11
CA SER A 115 -15.11 -13.70 -1.13
C SER A 115 -14.45 -12.70 -2.09
N VAL A 116 -13.75 -11.70 -1.56
CA VAL A 116 -13.09 -10.66 -2.36
C VAL A 116 -11.67 -11.04 -2.74
N PHE A 117 -10.82 -11.39 -1.77
CA PHE A 117 -9.37 -11.50 -1.99
C PHE A 117 -8.97 -12.86 -2.58
N ASN A 118 -9.82 -13.89 -2.49
CA ASN A 118 -9.63 -15.14 -3.24
C ASN A 118 -10.27 -15.10 -4.64
N ASN A 119 -11.13 -14.12 -4.93
CA ASN A 119 -11.64 -13.93 -6.29
C ASN A 119 -10.56 -13.27 -7.17
N PRO A 120 -10.12 -13.90 -8.27
CA PRO A 120 -9.13 -13.32 -9.19
C PRO A 120 -9.66 -12.10 -9.96
N GLU A 121 -10.97 -11.91 -10.03
CA GLU A 121 -11.57 -10.74 -10.67
C GLU A 121 -11.18 -9.45 -9.93
N GLY A 122 -10.79 -8.43 -10.71
CA GLY A 122 -10.33 -7.15 -10.16
C GLY A 122 -9.05 -7.25 -9.32
N TYR A 123 -8.27 -8.32 -9.46
CA TYR A 123 -7.04 -8.51 -8.68
C TYR A 123 -5.91 -7.63 -9.20
N TRP A 124 -5.56 -6.62 -8.40
CA TRP A 124 -4.40 -5.77 -8.69
C TRP A 124 -3.07 -6.48 -8.50
N ASN A 125 -2.25 -6.40 -9.53
CA ASN A 125 -0.86 -6.80 -9.55
C ASN A 125 0.03 -5.67 -9.01
N VAL A 126 1.22 -6.04 -8.53
CA VAL A 126 2.25 -5.08 -8.12
C VAL A 126 3.60 -5.52 -8.64
N GLU A 127 4.40 -4.55 -9.02
CA GLU A 127 5.78 -4.75 -9.42
C GLU A 127 6.68 -3.73 -8.70
N GLN A 128 7.74 -4.24 -8.07
CA GLN A 128 8.83 -3.41 -7.56
C GLN A 128 9.84 -3.11 -8.67
N THR A 129 9.76 -1.92 -9.25
CA THR A 129 10.61 -1.49 -10.38
C THR A 129 11.99 -0.96 -9.95
N HIS A 130 12.11 -0.53 -8.69
CA HIS A 130 13.35 -0.08 -8.06
C HIS A 130 13.45 -0.67 -6.66
N ALA A 131 14.66 -1.03 -6.24
CA ALA A 131 14.93 -1.62 -4.94
C ALA A 131 16.24 -1.10 -4.34
N ILE A 132 16.18 -0.58 -3.11
CA ILE A 132 17.37 -0.22 -2.32
C ILE A 132 18.29 -1.44 -2.16
N ALA A 133 17.71 -2.64 -2.04
CA ALA A 133 18.45 -3.90 -2.01
C ALA A 133 19.34 -4.12 -3.26
N CYS A 134 18.95 -3.59 -4.41
CA CYS A 134 19.70 -3.64 -5.68
C CYS A 134 20.59 -2.41 -5.93
N GLY A 135 20.63 -1.46 -4.99
CA GLY A 135 21.43 -0.24 -5.10
C GLY A 135 20.69 0.98 -5.66
N ASP A 136 19.38 0.89 -5.90
CA ASP A 136 18.57 2.06 -6.24
C ASP A 136 18.44 3.02 -5.03
N ALA A 137 18.17 4.30 -5.29
CA ALA A 137 18.04 5.31 -4.23
C ALA A 137 16.77 5.17 -3.37
N TYR A 138 15.76 4.46 -3.87
CA TYR A 138 14.47 4.24 -3.21
C TYR A 138 13.79 3.00 -3.80
N ASP A 139 12.82 2.45 -3.07
CA ASP A 139 11.95 1.43 -3.65
C ASP A 139 10.83 2.12 -4.45
N ARG A 140 10.50 1.58 -5.62
CA ARG A 140 9.41 2.08 -6.47
C ARG A 140 8.46 0.97 -6.83
N ILE A 141 7.22 1.08 -6.37
CA ILE A 141 6.20 0.05 -6.55
C ILE A 141 5.09 0.60 -7.43
N VAL A 142 4.73 -0.17 -8.45
CA VAL A 142 3.69 0.16 -9.43
C VAL A 142 2.57 -0.87 -9.28
N THR A 143 1.32 -0.42 -9.24
CA THR A 143 0.16 -1.30 -9.35
C THR A 143 -0.41 -1.27 -10.76
N THR A 144 -0.81 -2.42 -11.27
CA THR A 144 -1.59 -2.56 -12.51
C THR A 144 -2.76 -3.48 -12.24
N LEU A 145 -3.88 -3.25 -12.92
CA LEU A 145 -5.00 -4.19 -12.93
C LEU A 145 -4.61 -5.43 -13.73
#